data_AF-A0A0F9RV12-F1
#
_entry.id   AF-A0A0F9RV12-F1
#
_cell.length_a   1.000
_cell.length_b   1.000
_cell.length_c   1.000
_cell.angle_alpha   90.00
_cell.angle_beta   90.00
_cell.angle_gamma   90.00
#
_symmetry.space_group_name_H-M   'P 1'
#
loop_
_entity.id
_entity.type
_entity.pdbx_description
1 polymer ?
#
loop_
_entity_poly.entity_id
_entity_poly.type
_entity_poly.pdbx_seq_one_letter_code
_entity_poly.pdbx_strand_id
1 'polypeptide(L)'
;MSKKSNVVMVKLIRGASFVTPGQKFLPGAAVPVTDPKLLEVLKRSQQFKITEGDEVDDDEPEASADPESGEPTPAPKKRKKRK
;
A
#
# COMPACT_ATOMS: atom_id res chain seq x y z
N MET A 1 6.22 15.96 26.34
CA MET A 1 5.32 16.22 25.18
C MET A 1 5.32 14.97 24.32
N SER A 2 4.41 14.05 24.58
CA SER A 2 4.28 12.82 23.79
C SER A 2 3.85 13.20 22.38
N LYS A 3 4.79 13.16 21.43
CA LYS A 3 4.55 13.47 20.02
C LYS A 3 3.64 12.37 19.46
N LYS A 4 2.42 12.73 19.07
CA LYS A 4 1.49 11.85 18.33
C LYS A 4 2.19 11.40 17.04
N SER A 5 2.45 10.11 16.90
CA SER A 5 2.83 9.53 15.61
C SER A 5 1.62 9.63 14.69
N ASN A 6 1.66 10.52 13.68
CA ASN A 6 0.56 10.69 12.74
C ASN A 6 0.59 9.53 11.74
N VAL A 7 -0.17 8.47 12.00
CA VAL A 7 -0.37 7.38 11.04
C VAL A 7 -1.53 7.78 10.15
N VAL A 8 -1.31 7.84 8.84
CA VAL A 8 -2.37 8.17 7.87
C VAL A 8 -2.46 7.07 6.82
N MET A 9 -3.67 6.79 6.34
CA MET A 9 -3.90 5.78 5.32
C MET A 9 -3.83 6.43 3.94
N VAL A 10 -3.06 5.85 3.03
CA VAL A 10 -2.88 6.36 1.68
C VAL A 10 -3.27 5.31 0.65
N LYS A 11 -4.20 5.65 -0.23
CA LYS A 11 -4.70 4.78 -1.31
C LYS A 11 -4.27 5.34 -2.66
N LEU A 12 -3.62 4.51 -3.49
CA LEU A 12 -3.31 4.87 -4.87
C LEU A 12 -4.61 4.81 -5.68
N ILE A 13 -5.08 5.97 -6.17
CA ILE A 13 -6.32 6.09 -6.95
C ILE A 13 -6.05 6.23 -8.45
N ARG A 14 -4.80 6.51 -8.85
CA ARG A 14 -4.42 6.72 -10.25
C ARG A 14 -3.05 6.10 -10.53
N GLY A 15 -2.95 5.30 -11.58
CA GLY A 15 -1.71 4.60 -11.97
C GLY A 15 -1.72 3.10 -11.65
N ALA A 16 -0.73 2.36 -12.16
CA ALA A 16 -0.68 0.90 -12.06
C ALA A 16 0.05 0.38 -10.80
N SER A 17 1.12 1.06 -10.38
CA SER A 17 1.79 0.82 -9.10
C SER A 17 2.77 1.96 -8.83
N PHE A 18 3.03 2.26 -7.55
CA PHE A 18 4.04 3.23 -7.14
C PHE A 18 4.92 2.61 -6.07
N VAL A 19 6.23 2.70 -6.24
CA VAL A 19 7.21 2.07 -5.35
C VAL A 19 8.04 3.16 -4.68
N THR A 20 8.09 3.13 -3.36
CA THR A 20 8.95 3.98 -2.54
C THR A 20 10.01 3.14 -1.85
N PRO A 21 11.12 3.75 -1.39
CA PRO A 21 12.09 3.06 -0.55
C PRO A 21 11.40 2.64 0.77
N GLY A 22 11.00 1.37 0.86
CA GLY A 22 10.34 0.80 2.04
C GLY A 22 8.86 0.45 1.87
N GLN A 23 8.21 0.83 0.78
CA GLN A 23 6.79 0.49 0.58
C GLN A 23 6.38 0.42 -0.90
N LYS A 24 5.34 -0.36 -1.18
CA LYS A 24 4.71 -0.44 -2.51
C LYS A 24 3.24 -0.09 -2.39
N PHE A 25 2.80 0.84 -3.21
CA PHE A 25 1.40 1.22 -3.35
C PHE A 25 0.83 0.56 -4.59
N LEU A 26 -0.22 -0.22 -4.38
CA LEU A 26 -1.02 -0.81 -5.44
C LEU A 26 -2.34 -0.05 -5.55
N PRO A 27 -2.89 0.09 -6.77
CA PRO A 27 -4.17 0.75 -6.95
C PRO A 27 -5.25 0.02 -6.15
N GLY A 28 -6.09 0.78 -5.43
CA GLY A 28 -7.12 0.21 -4.58
C GLY A 28 -6.67 -0.24 -3.19
N ALA A 29 -5.37 -0.43 -2.95
CA ALA A 29 -4.84 -0.78 -1.63
C ALA A 29 -4.63 0.46 -0.77
N ALA A 30 -5.14 0.44 0.47
CA ALA A 30 -4.86 1.45 1.47
C ALA A 30 -3.62 1.05 2.27
N VAL A 31 -2.63 1.94 2.29
CA VAL A 31 -1.30 1.67 2.84
C VAL A 31 -1.02 2.67 3.95
N PRO A 32 -0.65 2.22 5.17
CA PRO A 32 -0.31 3.13 6.25
C PRO A 32 1.03 3.78 5.99
N VAL A 33 1.06 5.11 6.04
CA VAL A 33 2.26 5.92 5.89
C VAL A 33 2.44 6.77 7.15
N THR A 34 3.61 6.64 7.77
CA THR A 34 3.98 7.39 8.98
C THR A 34 5.08 8.41 8.71
N ASP A 35 5.69 8.37 7.52
CA ASP A 35 6.79 9.24 7.16
C ASP A 35 6.25 10.60 6.66
N PRO A 36 6.54 11.72 7.36
CA PRO A 36 5.97 13.02 7.02
C PRO A 36 6.49 13.57 5.68
N LYS A 37 7.72 13.23 5.29
CA LYS A 37 8.30 13.70 4.01
C LYS A 37 7.64 12.98 2.85
N LEU A 38 7.46 11.68 2.96
CA LEU A 38 6.74 10.89 1.98
C LEU A 38 5.29 11.38 1.89
N LEU A 39 4.65 11.68 3.01
CA LEU A 39 3.30 12.27 3.00
C LEU A 39 3.21 13.60 2.28
N GLU A 40 4.19 14.50 2.43
CA GLU A 40 4.21 15.72 1.62
C GLU A 40 4.33 15.44 0.12
N VAL A 41 5.17 14.46 -0.27
CA VAL A 41 5.31 14.05 -1.68
C VAL A 41 4.00 13.46 -2.21
N LEU A 42 3.36 12.58 -1.42
CA LEU A 42 2.10 11.94 -1.78
C LEU A 42 0.94 12.96 -1.82
N LYS A 43 0.89 13.94 -0.88
CA LYS A 43 -0.11 15.03 -0.86
C LYS A 43 0.01 15.93 -2.09
N ARG A 44 1.23 16.19 -2.57
CA ARG A 44 1.47 16.96 -3.82
C ARG A 44 1.10 16.18 -5.07
N SER A 45 1.01 14.86 -4.98
CA SER A 45 0.66 13.99 -6.09
C SER A 45 -0.85 13.77 -6.14
N GLN A 46 -1.50 14.21 -7.22
CA GLN A 46 -2.94 13.96 -7.46
C GLN A 46 -3.29 12.48 -7.72
N GLN A 47 -2.34 11.57 -7.56
CA GLN A 47 -2.50 10.13 -7.79
C GLN A 47 -2.93 9.37 -6.53
N PHE A 48 -2.86 10.01 -5.37
CA PHE A 48 -3.14 9.39 -4.08
C PHE A 48 -4.30 10.07 -3.37
N LYS A 49 -5.15 9.27 -2.72
CA LYS A 49 -6.12 9.73 -1.72
C LYS A 49 -5.52 9.46 -0.36
N ILE A 50 -5.45 10.50 0.47
CA ILE A 50 -4.89 10.43 1.82
C ILE A 50 -6.04 10.64 2.80
N THR A 51 -6.20 9.69 3.71
CA THR A 51 -7.23 9.70 4.75
C THR A 51 -6.51 9.75 6.10
N GLU A 52 -6.63 10.88 6.80
CA GLU A 52 -6.21 10.99 8.20
C GLU A 52 -7.33 10.39 9.06
N GLY A 53 -6.99 9.57 10.05
CA GLY A 53 -7.93 8.66 10.73
C GLY A 53 -9.05 9.34 11.52
N ASP A 54 -10.05 9.85 10.80
CA ASP A 54 -11.39 10.25 11.26
C ASP A 54 -12.45 10.23 10.13
N GLU A 55 -12.11 9.86 8.89
CA GLU A 55 -13.11 9.54 7.86
C GLU A 55 -13.36 8.02 7.85
N VAL A 56 -14.40 7.62 8.59
CA VAL A 56 -15.11 6.35 8.39
C VAL A 56 -15.89 6.50 7.08
N ASP A 57 -15.32 6.01 5.98
CA ASP A 57 -16.10 5.69 4.78
C ASP A 57 -16.40 4.19 4.86
N ASP A 58 -17.69 3.88 4.94
CA ASP A 58 -18.33 2.59 5.22
C ASP A 58 -18.18 1.54 4.08
N ASP A 59 -17.03 1.45 3.40
CA ASP A 59 -16.76 0.45 2.35
C ASP A 59 -15.55 -0.42 2.73
N GLU A 60 -15.84 -1.35 3.62
CA GLU A 60 -15.08 -2.56 3.91
C GLU A 60 -14.92 -3.40 2.62
N PRO A 61 -13.72 -3.54 2.00
CA PRO A 61 -13.43 -4.84 1.43
C PRO A 61 -13.15 -5.71 2.62
N GLU A 62 -14.15 -6.46 3.05
CA GLU A 62 -13.98 -7.54 4.00
C GLU A 62 -12.80 -8.32 3.45
N ALA A 63 -11.70 -8.31 4.18
CA ALA A 63 -10.61 -9.21 3.88
C ALA A 63 -11.15 -10.59 4.22
N SER A 64 -11.93 -11.17 3.29
CA SER A 64 -12.19 -12.59 3.22
C SER A 64 -10.85 -13.23 2.85
N ALA A 65 -9.95 -13.24 3.84
CA ALA A 65 -9.08 -14.37 4.03
C ALA A 65 -10.02 -15.53 4.33
N ASP A 66 -10.44 -16.22 3.28
CA ASP A 66 -10.83 -17.61 3.38
C ASP A 66 -9.52 -18.38 3.53
N PRO A 67 -9.15 -18.87 4.73
CA PRO A 67 -7.98 -19.71 4.88
C PRO A 67 -8.36 -21.13 4.42
N GLU A 68 -8.81 -21.32 3.18
CA GLU A 68 -8.83 -22.66 2.59
C GLU A 68 -7.39 -23.01 2.18
N SER A 69 -6.76 -23.75 3.09
CA SER A 69 -5.44 -24.33 2.98
C SER A 69 -5.27 -25.20 1.72
N GLY A 70 -4.35 -24.81 0.84
CA GLY A 70 -3.75 -25.64 -0.23
C GLY A 70 -3.11 -24.72 -1.27
N GLU A 71 -1.80 -24.62 -1.52
CA GLU A 71 -0.68 -25.57 -1.53
C GLU A 71 0.63 -24.72 -1.58
N PRO A 72 1.75 -25.14 -0.96
CA PRO A 72 3.02 -24.44 -1.13
C PRO A 72 3.63 -24.83 -2.49
N THR A 73 3.59 -23.96 -3.50
CA THR A 73 4.35 -24.22 -4.74
C THR A 73 5.64 -23.38 -4.80
N PRO A 74 6.82 -24.03 -4.75
CA PRO A 74 8.10 -23.35 -4.58
C PRO A 74 8.67 -22.82 -5.91
N ALA A 75 9.05 -21.53 -5.90
CA ALA A 75 10.31 -20.97 -6.40
C ALA A 75 10.79 -21.32 -7.84
N PRO A 76 11.96 -20.80 -8.29
CA PRO A 76 12.06 -19.90 -9.43
C PRO A 76 12.47 -20.61 -10.73
N LYS A 77 11.78 -20.35 -11.83
CA LYS A 77 12.22 -20.80 -13.17
C LYS A 77 13.41 -19.97 -13.66
N LYS A 78 14.57 -20.60 -13.55
CA LYS A 78 15.83 -20.31 -14.27
C LYS A 78 15.54 -19.85 -15.71
N ARG A 79 15.90 -18.60 -16.06
CA ARG A 79 15.99 -18.18 -17.48
C ARG A 79 17.44 -18.19 -17.93
N LYS A 80 17.69 -19.08 -18.88
CA LYS A 80 18.96 -19.44 -19.52
C LYS A 80 19.70 -18.19 -20.07
N LYS A 81 20.96 -18.01 -19.66
CA LYS A 81 21.95 -17.22 -20.42
C LYS A 81 21.96 -17.75 -21.86
N ARG A 82 21.56 -16.95 -22.85
CA ARG A 82 22.06 -17.12 -24.22
C ARG A 82 23.38 -16.33 -24.31
N LYS A 83 24.37 -16.99 -24.91
CA LYS A 83 25.73 -16.48 -25.14
C LYS A 83 25.70 -15.14 -25.87
#